data_AF-V9E496-F1
#
_entry.id   AF-V9E496-F1
#
_cell.length_a   1.000
_cell.length_b   1.000
_cell.length_c   1.000
_cell.angle_alpha   90.00
_cell.angle_beta   90.00
_cell.angle_gamma   90.00
#
_symmetry.space_group_name_H-M   'P 1'
#
loop_
_entity.id
_entity.type
_entity.pdbx_description
1 polymer ?
#
loop_
_entity_poly.entity_id
_entity_poly.type
_entity_poly.pdbx_seq_one_letter_code
_entity_poly.pdbx_strand_id
1 'polypeptide(L)' 'MEQWGVYEVQSFLDSLGLDDGSYGVDFRAQGIDGALLAQATDRDLEELGVGIRLHRVRILTECNIRRGGCS' A
#
# COMPACT_ATOMS: atom_id res chain seq x y z
N MET A 1 5.57 -11.18 -13.38
CA MET A 1 5.09 -10.27 -12.33
C MET A 1 3.67 -9.90 -12.69
N GLU A 2 2.69 -10.41 -11.95
CA GLU A 2 1.34 -9.87 -12.04
C GLU A 2 1.41 -8.44 -11.50
N GLN A 3 1.18 -7.47 -12.39
CA GLN A 3 1.12 -6.06 -12.02
C GLN A 3 -0.22 -5.83 -11.36
N TRP A 4 -0.24 -5.52 -10.07
CA TRP A 4 -1.47 -5.16 -9.38
C TRP A 4 -1.97 -3.82 -9.88
N GLY A 5 -3.22 -3.79 -10.34
CA GLY A 5 -3.92 -2.54 -10.58
C GLY A 5 -4.27 -1.79 -9.30
N VAL A 6 -4.83 -0.60 -9.47
CA VAL A 6 -5.29 0.26 -8.37
C VAL A 6 -6.36 -0.40 -7.48
N TYR A 7 -7.14 -1.33 -8.04
CA TYR A 7 -8.18 -2.07 -7.30
C TYR A 7 -7.57 -3.16 -6.41
N GLU A 8 -6.56 -3.87 -6.90
CA GLU A 8 -5.84 -4.85 -6.09
C GLU A 8 -5.03 -4.17 -4.98
N VAL A 9 -4.48 -2.98 -5.23
CA VAL A 9 -3.85 -2.15 -4.19
C VAL A 9 -4.87 -1.74 -3.13
N GLN A 10 -6.06 -1.25 -3.54
CA GLN A 10 -7.13 -0.93 -2.61
C GLN A 10 -7.48 -2.17 -1.75
N SER A 11 -7.76 -3.31 -2.37
CA SER A 11 -8.11 -4.54 -1.64
C SER A 11 -7.01 -5.01 -0.70
N PHE A 12 -5.74 -4.82 -1.08
CA PHE A 12 -4.60 -5.09 -0.21
C PHE A 12 -4.61 -4.19 1.02
N LEU A 13 -4.74 -2.86 0.85
CA LEU A 13 -4.75 -1.91 1.95
C LEU A 13 -5.96 -2.14 2.88
N ASP A 14 -7.14 -2.39 2.31
CA ASP A 14 -8.36 -2.71 3.05
C ASP A 14 -8.16 -3.97 3.92
N SER A 15 -7.44 -4.98 3.41
CA SER A 15 -7.14 -6.21 4.15
C SER A 15 -6.20 -6.02 5.34
N LEU A 16 -5.46 -4.91 5.41
CA LEU A 16 -4.61 -4.60 6.56
C LEU A 16 -5.41 -4.07 7.75
N GLY A 17 -6.66 -3.64 7.53
CA GLY A 17 -7.54 -3.10 8.58
C GLY A 17 -6.98 -1.84 9.24
N LEU A 18 -6.29 -1.00 8.47
CA LEU A 18 -5.69 0.25 8.95
C LEU A 18 -6.61 1.42 8.67
N ASP A 19 -6.66 2.37 9.60
CA ASP A 19 -7.40 3.65 9.46
C ASP A 19 -8.85 3.50 8.97
N ASP A 20 -9.57 2.51 9.50
CA ASP A 20 -10.96 2.19 9.13
C ASP A 20 -11.16 1.91 7.62
N GLY A 21 -10.08 1.52 6.91
CA GLY A 21 -10.10 1.23 5.47
C GLY A 21 -10.02 2.46 4.57
N SER A 22 -9.71 3.65 5.09
CA SER A 22 -9.60 4.89 4.31
C SER A 22 -8.50 4.82 3.24
N TYR A 23 -7.35 4.24 3.58
CA TYR A 23 -6.15 4.26 2.74
C TYR A 23 -6.37 3.62 1.37
N GLY A 24 -7.17 2.55 1.29
CA GLY A 24 -7.45 1.91 0.01
C GLY A 24 -8.15 2.83 -0.97
N VAL A 25 -9.13 3.61 -0.50
CA VAL A 25 -9.86 4.59 -1.30
C VAL A 25 -8.95 5.75 -1.70
N ASP A 26 -8.15 6.26 -0.77
CA ASP A 26 -7.24 7.39 -1.02
C ASP A 26 -6.13 7.03 -2.03
N PHE A 27 -5.55 5.84 -1.91
CA PHE A 27 -4.51 5.37 -2.84
C PHE A 27 -5.08 5.15 -4.23
N ARG A 28 -6.29 4.60 -4.33
CA ARG A 28 -6.98 4.44 -5.62
C ARG A 28 -7.32 5.79 -6.26
N ALA A 29 -7.81 6.76 -5.48
CA ALA A 29 -8.13 8.10 -5.97
C ALA A 29 -6.88 8.81 -6.53
N GLN A 30 -5.71 8.51 -5.97
CA GLN A 30 -4.40 9.02 -6.41
C GLN A 30 -3.76 8.18 -7.53
N GLY A 31 -4.41 7.09 -7.97
CA GLY A 31 -3.91 6.23 -9.05
C GLY A 31 -2.69 5.38 -8.66
N ILE A 32 -2.51 5.08 -7.38
CA ILE A 32 -1.39 4.27 -6.90
C ILE A 32 -1.65 2.80 -7.22
N ASP A 33 -0.88 2.27 -8.17
CA ASP A 33 -0.87 0.85 -8.53
C ASP A 33 0.22 0.09 -7.75
N GLY A 34 0.30 -1.23 -7.96
CA GLY A 34 1.26 -2.07 -7.26
C GLY A 34 2.71 -1.75 -7.58
N ALA A 35 3.00 -1.16 -8.74
CA ALA A 35 4.36 -0.80 -9.15
C ALA A 35 4.81 0.49 -8.43
N LEU A 36 3.91 1.46 -8.26
CA LEU A 36 4.16 2.66 -7.46
C LEU A 36 4.26 2.30 -5.96
N LEU A 37 3.31 1.54 -5.43
CA LEU A 37 3.32 1.12 -4.03
C LEU A 37 4.59 0.33 -3.68
N ALA A 38 5.06 -0.52 -4.60
CA ALA A 38 6.30 -1.28 -4.48
C ALA A 38 7.58 -0.43 -4.36
N GLN A 39 7.55 0.79 -4.90
CA GLN A 39 8.68 1.72 -4.90
C GLN A 39 8.54 2.78 -3.79
N ALA A 40 7.39 2.85 -3.13
CA ALA A 40 7.11 3.82 -2.09
C ALA A 40 8.04 3.65 -0.89
N THR A 41 8.53 4.79 -0.39
CA THR A 41 9.31 4.92 0.84
C THR A 41 8.40 5.33 2.01
N ASP A 42 8.94 5.32 3.24
CA ASP A 42 8.22 5.85 4.41
C ASP A 42 7.76 7.30 4.19
N ARG A 43 8.58 8.10 3.52
CA ARG A 43 8.24 9.49 3.20
C ARG A 43 7.11 9.59 2.18
N ASP A 44 7.13 8.75 1.14
CA ASP A 44 6.07 8.76 0.12
C ASP A 44 4.73 8.39 0.75
N LEU A 45 4.70 7.39 1.65
CA LEU A 45 3.47 7.03 2.36
C LEU A 45 2.97 8.16 3.28
N GLU A 46 3.87 8.92 3.90
CA GLU A 46 3.51 10.11 4.67
C GLU A 46 2.91 11.21 3.78
N GLU A 47 3.50 11.45 2.60
CA GLU A 47 3.00 12.40 1.59
C GLU A 47 1.63 11.96 1.01
N LEU A 48 1.37 10.65 0.94
CA LEU A 48 0.09 10.06 0.54
C LEU A 48 -1.00 10.11 1.63
N GLY A 49 -0.69 10.65 2.81
CA GLY A 49 -1.65 10.83 3.90
C GLY A 49 -1.59 9.77 5.01
N VAL A 50 -0.66 8.81 4.95
CA VAL A 50 -0.45 7.82 6.02
C VAL A 50 0.36 8.44 7.15
N GLY A 51 -0.27 9.32 7.94
CA GLY A 51 0.40 10.08 9.00
C GLY A 51 0.90 9.25 10.19
N ILE A 52 0.33 8.06 10.41
CA ILE A 52 0.74 7.17 11.51
C ILE A 52 1.92 6.32 11.06
N ARG A 53 3.09 6.56 11.67
CA ARG A 53 4.33 5.82 11.37
C ARG A 53 4.19 4.29 11.47
N LEU A 54 3.42 3.77 12.43
CA LEU A 54 3.18 2.32 12.54
C LEU A 54 2.38 1.76 11.36
N HIS A 55 1.45 2.53 10.78
CA HIS A 55 0.71 2.12 9.60
C HIS A 55 1.65 2.02 8.38
N ARG A 56 2.53 3.00 8.20
CA ARG A 56 3.54 2.99 7.14
C ARG A 56 4.47 1.79 7.22
N VAL A 57 5.02 1.52 8.41
CA VAL A 57 5.86 0.33 8.66
C VAL A 57 5.12 -0.95 8.29
N ARG A 58 3.84 -1.07 8.65
CA ARG A 58 3.04 -2.25 8.35
C ARG A 58 2.78 -2.42 6.85
N ILE A 59 2.40 -1.34 6.16
CA ILE A 59 2.21 -1.33 4.70
C ILE A 59 3.48 -1.76 3.97
N LEU A 60 4.63 -1.15 4.29
CA LEU A 60 5.91 -1.48 3.66
C LEU A 60 6.35 -2.92 3.94
N THR A 61 6.12 -3.40 5.17
CA THR A 61 6.47 -4.78 5.57
C THR A 61 5.65 -5.79 4.78
N GLU A 62 4.32 -5.64 4.75
CA GLU A 62 3.42 -6.55 4.04
C GLU A 62 3.61 -6.48 2.53
N CYS A 63 3.88 -5.29 1.99
CA CYS A 63 4.23 -5.11 0.58
C CYS A 63 5.52 -5.88 0.23
N ASN A 64 6.56 -5.78 1.06
CA ASN A 64 7.82 -6.51 0.85
C ASN A 64 7.68 -8.03 0.99
N ILE A 65 6.87 -8.51 1.94
CA ILE A 65 6.58 -9.94 2.08
C ILE A 65 5.96 -10.48 0.78
N ARG A 66 5.00 -9.76 0.20
CA ARG A 66 4.36 -10.15 -1.07
C ARG A 66 5.28 -10.05 -2.28
N ARG A 67 6.28 -9.15 -2.25
CA ARG A 67 7.36 -9.10 -3.26
C ARG A 67 8.30 -10.30 -3.19
N GLY A 68 8.49 -10.87 -1.99
CA GLY A 68 9.35 -12.04 -1.75
C GLY A 68 8.64 -13.40 -1.82
N GLY A 69 7.32 -13.43 -2.00
CA GLY A 69 6.51 -14.64 -1.91
C GLY A 69 6.13 -15.24 -3.26
N CYS A 70 7.12 -15.79 -3.98
CA CYS A 70 6.98 -16.88 -4.96
C CYS A 70 8.40 -17.38 -5.30
N SER A 71 8.87 -18.36 -4.54
CA SER A 71 9.88 -19.35 -4.97
C SER A 71 9.22 -20.72 -4.88
#